data_AF-A0A078J7X2-F1
#
_entry.id   AF-A0A078J7X2-F1
#
_cell.length_a   1.000
_cell.length_b   1.000
_cell.length_c   1.000
_cell.angle_alpha   90.00
_cell.angle_beta   90.00
_cell.angle_gamma   90.00
#
_symmetry.space_group_name_H-M   'P 1'
#
loop_
_entity.id
_entity.type
_entity.pdbx_description
1 polymer ?
#
loop_
_entity_poly.entity_id
_entity_poly.type
_entity_poly.pdbx_seq_one_letter_code
_entity_poly.pdbx_strand_id
1 'polypeptide(L)'
;MFVCILDAFSNCYSSPNKNLQLAYSTLLLNYAVLLIEKKDEEGQAQVLSAALQIAEEEAADVDSKFRSLVAIGSLMLEGLVKKIAIDFEVESIAKSAKASKEAKIIEIGTDIDLLIRQP
;
A
#
# COMPACT_ATOMS: atom_id res chain seq x y z
N MET A 1 8.60 12.11 -13.69
CA MET A 1 8.60 13.09 -12.57
C MET A 1 8.12 12.43 -11.27
N PHE A 2 7.06 11.60 -11.30
CA PHE A 2 6.59 10.80 -10.17
C PHE A 2 7.65 9.87 -9.56
N VAL A 3 8.45 9.21 -10.40
CA VAL A 3 9.58 8.36 -9.99
C VAL A 3 10.54 9.09 -9.02
N CYS A 4 10.84 10.36 -9.28
CA CYS A 4 11.85 11.10 -8.50
C CYS A 4 11.42 11.41 -7.06
N ILE A 5 10.12 11.59 -6.79
CA ILE A 5 9.67 11.94 -5.43
C ILE A 5 9.56 10.71 -4.54
N LEU A 6 9.07 9.59 -5.08
CA LEU A 6 9.00 8.34 -4.33
C LEU A 6 10.40 7.80 -4.04
N ASP A 7 11.31 7.84 -5.02
CA ASP A 7 12.69 7.42 -4.83
C ASP A 7 13.41 8.29 -3.78
N ALA A 8 13.22 9.61 -3.84
CA ALA A 8 13.86 10.55 -2.91
C ALA A 8 13.43 10.32 -1.45
N PHE A 9 12.21 9.86 -1.22
CA PHE A 9 11.66 9.62 0.12
C PHE A 9 11.51 8.15 0.49
N SER A 10 12.00 7.23 -0.36
CA SER A 10 11.91 5.78 -0.14
C SER A 10 12.39 5.38 1.26
N ASN A 11 13.56 5.86 1.70
CA ASN A 11 14.12 5.58 3.02
C ASN A 11 13.26 6.06 4.21
N CYS A 12 12.19 6.84 3.99
CA CYS A 12 11.27 7.22 5.06
C CYS A 12 10.48 6.02 5.60
N TYR A 13 10.30 4.94 4.83
CA TYR A 13 9.56 3.75 5.32
C TYR A 13 10.26 3.07 6.51
N SER A 14 11.58 3.08 6.56
CA SER A 14 12.40 2.47 7.62
C SER A 14 12.94 3.49 8.63
N SER A 15 12.46 4.74 8.56
CA SER A 15 12.90 5.78 9.49
C SER A 15 12.50 5.44 10.93
N PRO A 16 13.39 5.64 11.93
CA PRO A 16 13.00 5.49 13.33
C PRO A 16 11.99 6.56 13.78
N ASN A 17 11.74 7.59 12.95
CA ASN A 17 10.73 8.60 13.22
C ASN A 17 9.39 8.19 12.62
N LYS A 18 8.47 7.73 13.47
CA LYS A 18 7.09 7.36 13.09
C LYS A 18 6.34 8.44 12.31
N ASN A 19 6.64 9.72 12.53
CA ASN A 19 5.97 10.80 11.79
C ASN A 19 6.44 10.86 10.33
N LEU A 20 7.69 10.46 10.05
CA LEU A 20 8.19 10.35 8.68
C LEU A 20 7.58 9.14 7.96
N GLN A 21 7.47 8.00 8.64
CA GLN A 21 6.76 6.82 8.12
C GLN A 21 5.29 7.16 7.80
N LEU A 22 4.62 7.85 8.72
CA LEU A 22 3.23 8.26 8.55
C LEU A 22 3.06 9.26 7.40
N ALA A 23 3.96 10.24 7.27
CA ALA A 23 3.94 11.20 6.17
C ALA A 23 4.18 10.51 4.82
N TYR A 24 5.12 9.56 4.77
CA TYR A 24 5.42 8.81 3.55
C TYR A 24 4.28 7.89 3.13
N SER A 25 3.69 7.13 4.05
CA SER A 25 2.50 6.31 3.76
C SER A 25 1.29 7.16 3.35
N THR A 26 1.15 8.38 3.89
CA THR A 26 0.13 9.35 3.45
C THR A 26 0.39 9.85 2.04
N LEU A 27 1.65 10.12 1.69
CA LEU A 27 2.05 10.49 0.34
C LEU A 27 1.67 9.38 -0.65
N LEU A 28 2.02 8.12 -0.34
CA LEU A 28 1.69 6.96 -1.17
C LEU A 28 0.18 6.82 -1.38
N LEU A 29 -0.63 6.93 -0.32
CA LEU A 29 -2.09 6.87 -0.44
C LEU A 29 -2.66 7.97 -1.34
N ASN A 30 -2.20 9.21 -1.19
CA ASN A 30 -2.67 10.32 -2.03
C ASN A 30 -2.26 10.12 -3.49
N TYR A 31 -1.05 9.59 -3.73
CA TYR A 31 -0.58 9.30 -5.07
C TYR A 31 -1.31 8.11 -5.70
N ALA A 32 -1.68 7.08 -4.94
CA ALA A 32 -2.53 5.99 -5.43
C ALA A 32 -3.84 6.55 -6.01
N VAL A 33 -4.55 7.39 -5.24
CA VAL A 33 -5.80 8.03 -5.69
C VAL A 33 -5.59 8.89 -6.94
N LEU A 34 -4.55 9.74 -6.94
CA LEU A 34 -4.23 10.60 -8.08
C LEU A 34 -3.92 9.78 -9.36
N LEU A 35 -3.11 8.73 -9.23
CA LEU A 35 -2.65 7.95 -10.38
C LEU A 35 -3.73 7.01 -10.92
N ILE A 36 -4.69 6.60 -10.08
CA ILE A 36 -5.95 5.98 -10.51
C ILE A 36 -6.71 6.95 -11.43
N GLU A 37 -6.93 8.20 -11.00
CA GLU A 37 -7.62 9.22 -11.80
C GLU A 37 -6.88 9.50 -13.12
N LYS A 38 -5.54 9.54 -13.09
CA LYS A 38 -4.70 9.75 -14.27
C LYS A 38 -4.57 8.53 -15.17
N LYS A 39 -5.02 7.34 -14.74
CA LYS A 39 -4.82 6.06 -15.44
C LYS A 39 -3.35 5.79 -15.77
N ASP A 40 -2.46 6.19 -14.87
CA ASP A 40 -1.02 5.99 -15.02
C ASP A 40 -0.61 4.65 -14.38
N GLU A 41 -0.60 3.58 -15.19
CA GLU A 41 -0.29 2.22 -14.73
C GLU A 41 1.12 2.10 -14.16
N GLU A 42 2.11 2.74 -14.78
CA GLU A 42 3.50 2.69 -14.32
C GLU A 42 3.65 3.35 -12.95
N GLY A 43 3.06 4.54 -12.78
CA GLY A 43 3.03 5.22 -11.48
C GLY A 43 2.30 4.40 -10.42
N GLN A 44 1.16 3.79 -10.77
CA GLN A 44 0.42 2.92 -9.86
C GLN A 44 1.25 1.71 -9.41
N ALA A 45 2.02 1.08 -10.32
CA ALA A 45 2.87 -0.06 -9.99
C ALA A 45 4.02 0.33 -9.04
N GLN A 46 4.56 1.53 -9.19
CA GLN A 46 5.58 2.07 -8.28
C GLN A 46 5.01 2.34 -6.89
N VAL A 47 3.84 3.00 -6.80
CA VAL A 47 3.17 3.23 -5.52
C VAL A 47 2.79 1.92 -4.85
N LEU A 48 2.28 0.94 -5.61
CA LEU A 48 1.98 -0.40 -5.12
C LEU A 48 3.20 -1.05 -4.48
N SER A 49 4.34 -1.04 -5.18
CA SER A 49 5.60 -1.62 -4.69
C SER A 49 6.05 -0.98 -3.38
N ALA A 50 6.03 0.35 -3.30
CA ALA A 50 6.40 1.08 -2.09
C ALA A 50 5.43 0.85 -0.93
N ALA A 51 4.13 0.74 -1.21
CA ALA A 51 3.12 0.46 -0.18
C ALA A 51 3.23 -0.97 0.37
N LEU A 52 3.54 -1.95 -0.49
CA LEU A 52 3.80 -3.33 -0.07
C LEU A 52 4.99 -3.41 0.90
N GLN A 53 6.08 -2.69 0.62
CA GLN A 53 7.24 -2.63 1.53
C GLN A 53 6.86 -2.16 2.94
N ILE A 54 5.99 -1.15 3.07
CA ILE A 54 5.52 -0.68 4.37
C ILE A 54 4.60 -1.70 5.05
N ALA A 55 3.74 -2.37 4.26
CA ALA A 55 2.83 -3.38 4.79
C ALA A 55 3.57 -4.61 5.34
N GLU A 56 4.70 -4.97 4.73
CA GLU A 56 5.59 -6.06 5.16
C GLU A 56 6.46 -5.70 6.36
N GLU A 57 6.83 -4.42 6.50
CA GLU A 57 7.73 -3.96 7.56
C GLU A 57 7.13 -4.19 8.95
N GLU A 58 7.64 -5.16 9.70
CA GLU A 58 7.13 -5.52 11.03
C GLU A 58 7.17 -4.33 11.98
N ALA A 59 8.22 -3.50 11.91
CA ALA A 59 8.43 -2.35 12.78
C ALA A 59 7.57 -1.12 12.43
N ALA A 60 6.86 -1.13 11.29
CA ALA A 60 6.04 0.01 10.88
C ALA A 60 4.88 0.22 11.86
N ASP A 61 4.60 1.48 12.17
CA ASP A 61 3.50 1.82 13.06
C ASP A 61 2.13 1.48 12.41
N VAL A 62 1.14 1.31 13.28
CA VAL A 62 -0.20 0.86 12.88
C VAL A 62 -0.86 1.81 11.88
N ASP A 63 -0.67 3.13 12.00
CA ASP A 63 -1.27 4.11 11.10
C ASP A 63 -0.58 4.11 9.72
N SER A 64 0.74 3.96 9.70
CA SER A 64 1.50 3.81 8.46
C SER A 64 1.13 2.54 7.70
N LYS A 65 1.00 1.40 8.41
CA LYS A 65 0.52 0.15 7.82
C LYS A 65 -0.89 0.29 7.29
N PHE A 66 -1.80 0.88 8.08
CA PHE A 66 -3.18 1.08 7.65
C PHE A 66 -3.27 1.90 6.36
N ARG A 67 -2.57 3.04 6.27
CA ARG A 67 -2.57 3.87 5.05
C ARG A 67 -2.01 3.14 3.84
N SER A 68 -0.99 2.32 4.04
CA SER A 68 -0.37 1.54 2.97
C SER A 68 -1.30 0.43 2.48
N LEU A 69 -2.00 -0.26 3.39
CA LEU A 69 -3.03 -1.24 3.03
C LEU A 69 -4.21 -0.61 2.30
N VAL A 70 -4.66 0.58 2.73
CA VAL A 70 -5.70 1.33 2.01
C VAL A 70 -5.21 1.69 0.61
N ALA A 71 -3.97 2.14 0.44
CA ALA A 71 -3.39 2.44 -0.87
C ALA A 71 -3.37 1.20 -1.78
N ILE A 72 -2.93 0.05 -1.25
CA ILE A 72 -2.95 -1.24 -1.97
C ILE A 72 -4.38 -1.60 -2.38
N GLY A 73 -5.33 -1.56 -1.45
CA GLY A 73 -6.74 -1.87 -1.72
C GLY A 73 -7.35 -0.95 -2.79
N SER A 74 -7.09 0.36 -2.72
CA SER A 74 -7.55 1.32 -3.74
C SER A 74 -6.97 1.01 -5.13
N LEU A 75 -5.67 0.72 -5.21
CA LEU A 75 -5.00 0.34 -6.46
C LEU A 75 -5.53 -0.97 -7.04
N MET A 76 -5.92 -1.92 -6.20
CA MET A 76 -6.51 -3.19 -6.63
C MET A 76 -7.97 -3.07 -7.06
N LEU A 77 -8.74 -2.19 -6.41
CA LEU A 77 -10.18 -2.03 -6.66
C LEU A 77 -10.44 -1.16 -7.90
N GLU A 78 -9.78 -0.01 -8.01
CA GLU A 78 -10.04 0.99 -9.05
C GLU A 78 -8.85 1.24 -9.98
N GLY A 79 -7.67 0.74 -9.63
CA GLY A 79 -6.47 0.86 -10.43
C GLY A 79 -6.36 -0.18 -11.54
N LEU A 80 -5.27 -0.07 -12.31
CA LEU A 80 -4.90 -0.94 -13.42
C LEU A 80 -3.96 -2.07 -12.99
N VAL A 81 -3.52 -2.06 -11.72
CA VAL A 81 -2.41 -2.87 -11.23
C VAL A 81 -2.82 -4.07 -10.37
N LYS A 82 -4.11 -4.46 -10.38
CA LYS A 82 -4.61 -5.63 -9.64
C LYS A 82 -3.82 -6.91 -9.94
N LYS A 83 -3.52 -7.17 -11.21
CA LYS A 83 -2.73 -8.35 -11.61
C LYS A 83 -1.30 -8.29 -11.07
N ILE A 84 -0.67 -7.11 -11.15
CA ILE A 84 0.68 -6.87 -10.61
C ILE A 84 0.69 -7.13 -9.09
N ALA A 85 -0.35 -6.68 -8.36
CA ALA A 85 -0.47 -6.93 -6.93
C ALA A 85 -0.55 -8.43 -6.60
N ILE A 86 -1.29 -9.21 -7.40
CA ILE A 86 -1.37 -10.66 -7.26
C ILE A 86 -0.01 -11.31 -7.55
N ASP A 87 0.68 -10.89 -8.60
CA ASP A 87 2.02 -11.38 -8.95
C ASP A 87 3.07 -11.04 -7.88
N PHE A 88 2.85 -9.97 -7.11
CA PHE A 88 3.65 -9.58 -5.94
C PHE A 88 3.16 -10.20 -4.63
N GLU A 89 2.36 -11.27 -4.69
CA GLU A 89 1.94 -12.05 -3.52
C GLU A 89 1.17 -11.23 -2.45
N VAL A 90 0.37 -10.26 -2.86
CA VAL A 90 -0.49 -9.46 -1.95
C VAL A 90 -1.41 -10.33 -1.06
N GLU A 91 -1.63 -11.60 -1.42
CA GLU A 91 -2.34 -12.58 -0.59
C GLU A 91 -1.64 -12.81 0.76
N SER A 92 -0.31 -12.83 0.81
CA SER A 92 0.46 -12.95 2.05
C SER A 92 0.22 -11.74 2.96
N ILE A 93 0.18 -10.55 2.38
CA ILE A 93 -0.12 -9.30 3.08
C ILE A 93 -1.53 -9.32 3.66
N ALA A 94 -2.52 -9.73 2.86
CA ALA A 94 -3.91 -9.83 3.31
C ALA A 94 -4.05 -10.82 4.47
N LYS A 95 -3.39 -11.98 4.41
CA LYS A 95 -3.35 -12.96 5.51
C LYS A 95 -2.74 -12.37 6.78
N SER A 96 -1.60 -11.70 6.66
CA SER A 96 -0.92 -11.05 7.80
C SER A 96 -1.77 -9.93 8.41
N ALA A 97 -2.42 -9.12 7.59
CA ALA A 97 -3.31 -8.06 8.04
C ALA A 97 -4.53 -8.61 8.82
N LYS A 98 -5.15 -9.68 8.33
CA LYS A 98 -6.26 -10.37 9.04
C LYS A 98 -5.86 -10.99 10.37
N ALA A 99 -4.58 -11.33 10.55
CA ALA A 99 -4.05 -11.86 11.80
C ALA A 99 -3.64 -10.76 12.80
N SER A 100 -3.78 -9.49 12.43
CA SER A 100 -3.48 -8.34 13.30
C SER A 100 -4.40 -8.29 14.53
N LYS A 101 -3.99 -7.53 15.55
CA LYS A 101 -4.84 -7.21 16.71
C LYS A 101 -5.63 -5.91 16.52
N GLU A 102 -5.29 -5.14 15.50
CA GLU A 102 -5.86 -3.83 15.21
C GLU A 102 -7.08 -3.98 14.30
N ALA A 103 -8.27 -3.63 14.80
CA ALA A 103 -9.53 -3.83 14.08
C ALA A 103 -9.52 -3.25 12.65
N LYS A 104 -8.99 -2.03 12.49
CA LYS A 104 -8.88 -1.38 11.18
C LYS A 104 -7.95 -2.09 10.20
N ILE A 105 -6.92 -2.79 10.70
CA ILE A 105 -6.00 -3.58 9.88
C ILE A 105 -6.66 -4.90 9.47
N ILE A 106 -7.42 -5.53 10.38
CA ILE A 106 -8.18 -6.75 10.09
C ILE A 106 -9.23 -6.49 9.00
N GLU A 107 -9.97 -5.39 9.12
CA GLU A 107 -11.02 -4.99 8.18
C GLU A 107 -10.45 -4.81 6.77
N ILE A 108 -9.44 -3.94 6.61
CA ILE A 108 -8.83 -3.70 5.28
C ILE A 108 -8.15 -4.96 4.72
N GLY A 109 -7.56 -5.80 5.57
CA GLY A 109 -7.00 -7.10 5.16
C GLY A 109 -8.07 -8.06 4.64
N THR A 110 -9.27 -8.00 5.20
CA THR A 110 -10.42 -8.79 4.73
C THR A 110 -10.91 -8.27 3.38
N ASP A 111 -11.01 -6.96 3.20
CA ASP A 111 -11.41 -6.35 1.93
C ASP A 111 -10.42 -6.68 0.81
N ILE A 112 -9.11 -6.59 1.07
CA ILE A 112 -8.08 -6.97 0.10
C ILE A 112 -8.20 -8.46 -0.26
N ASP A 113 -8.43 -9.35 0.70
CA ASP A 113 -8.64 -10.79 0.44
C ASP A 113 -9.85 -11.04 -0.47
N LEU A 114 -10.92 -10.26 -0.30
CA LEU A 114 -12.09 -10.32 -1.17
C LEU A 114 -11.76 -9.84 -2.59
N LEU A 115 -10.98 -8.76 -2.74
CA LEU A 115 -10.55 -8.25 -4.06
C LEU A 115 -9.71 -9.26 -4.83
N ILE A 116 -8.83 -10.01 -4.17
CA ILE A 116 -8.03 -11.07 -4.79
C ILE A 116 -8.92 -12.14 -5.44
N ARG A 117 -10.04 -12.48 -4.78
CA ARG A 117 -10.97 -13.53 -5.23
C ARG A 117 -11.97 -13.04 -6.27
N GLN A 118 -12.13 -11.74 -6.43
CA GLN A 118 -12.98 -11.18 -7.47
C GLN A 118 -12.31 -11.38 -8.84
N PRO A 119 -13.07 -11.79 -9.88
CA PRO A 119 -12.54 -11.91 -11.24
C PRO A 119 -12.03 -10.58 -11.83
#